data_AF-A0AA96IVS7-F1
#
_entry.id   AF-A0AA96IVS7-F1
#
_cell.length_a   1.000
_cell.length_b   1.000
_cell.length_c   1.000
_cell.angle_alpha   90.00
_cell.angle_beta   90.00
_cell.angle_gamma   90.00
#
_symmetry.space_group_name_H-M   'P 1'
#
loop_
_entity.id
_entity.type
_entity.pdbx_description
1 polymer ?
#
loop_
_entity_poly.entity_id
_entity_poly.type
_entity_poly.pdbx_seq_one_letter_code
_entity_poly.pdbx_strand_id
1 'polypeptide(L)'
;MISYRYLVAMTLFLAAVLVSVHAEPQQRTLTGPPSHYLSTQGEDFRLVPAHPRDGAGRPITRLPATRIELKDEEGEWEQVRDADIPPFALPLADEVRPQLQLFYASATGWMVVPRGWKPRRTAVGVDGNTIFSFVAPDGAAAGWMSWTLYPACLGCIYEAAQGLFPGAHKALDELMETRTPEPSLEPRPDTLERLDRCTVRLAYRLPASPPVRAMAVFDQTGDPFYRELAVGVPESRSALAASLLASFQSAHGGCGKP
;
A
#
# COMPACT_ATOMS: atom_id res chain seq x y z
N MET A 1 -41.57 54.80 -60.85
CA MET A 1 -40.18 54.35 -61.11
C MET A 1 -39.43 54.46 -59.79
N ILE A 2 -39.50 53.48 -58.87
CA ILE A 2 -38.73 52.22 -58.76
C ILE A 2 -37.22 52.40 -59.03
N SER A 3 -36.41 52.34 -57.96
CA SER A 3 -35.18 51.51 -57.82
C SER A 3 -34.46 51.83 -56.49
N TYR A 4 -34.53 50.94 -55.48
CA TYR A 4 -33.54 49.90 -55.09
C TYR A 4 -32.26 50.47 -54.43
N ARG A 5 -32.18 50.43 -53.09
CA ARG A 5 -31.49 49.44 -52.23
C ARG A 5 -29.98 49.69 -52.10
N TYR A 6 -29.47 49.89 -50.88
CA TYR A 6 -28.36 49.12 -50.29
C TYR A 6 -28.37 49.29 -48.77
N LEU A 7 -28.84 48.24 -48.08
CA LEU A 7 -28.74 48.06 -46.63
C LEU A 7 -27.50 47.17 -46.42
N VAL A 8 -26.42 47.73 -45.87
CA VAL A 8 -25.22 46.97 -45.53
C VAL A 8 -25.44 46.31 -44.17
N ALA A 9 -25.75 45.02 -44.18
CA ALA A 9 -25.78 44.19 -42.99
C ALA A 9 -24.34 43.81 -42.60
N MET A 10 -23.87 44.34 -41.47
CA MET A 10 -22.58 43.99 -40.89
C MET A 10 -22.78 42.83 -39.91
N THR A 11 -22.60 41.60 -40.41
CA THR A 11 -22.71 40.37 -39.61
C THR A 11 -21.42 40.16 -38.82
N LEU A 12 -21.43 40.45 -37.52
CA LEU A 12 -20.35 40.07 -36.60
C LEU A 12 -20.43 38.56 -36.33
N PHE A 13 -19.49 37.80 -36.92
CA PHE A 13 -19.22 36.42 -36.52
C PHE A 13 -18.38 36.44 -35.23
N LEU A 14 -19.03 36.25 -34.06
CA LEU A 14 -18.33 35.85 -32.85
C LEU A 14 -18.01 34.35 -32.97
N ALA A 15 -16.77 34.02 -33.33
CA ALA A 15 -16.25 32.67 -33.18
C ALA A 15 -15.97 32.43 -31.69
N ALA A 16 -16.90 31.77 -31.00
CA ALA A 16 -16.66 31.23 -29.67
C ALA A 16 -15.67 30.07 -29.78
N VAL A 17 -14.39 30.33 -29.50
CA VAL A 17 -13.40 29.28 -29.29
C VAL A 17 -13.72 28.63 -27.95
N LEU A 18 -14.48 27.54 -27.97
CA LEU A 18 -14.62 26.62 -26.85
C LEU A 18 -13.27 25.92 -26.66
N VAL A 19 -12.41 26.50 -25.81
CA VAL A 19 -11.23 25.79 -25.30
C VAL A 19 -11.75 24.66 -24.43
N SER A 20 -11.85 23.46 -25.00
CA SER A 20 -12.11 22.24 -24.24
C SER A 20 -10.83 21.93 -23.46
N VAL A 21 -10.76 22.41 -22.23
CA VAL A 21 -9.76 21.98 -21.26
C VAL A 21 -10.06 20.51 -20.98
N HIS A 22 -9.42 19.62 -21.73
CA HIS A 22 -9.40 18.21 -21.39
C HIS A 22 -8.55 18.12 -20.13
N ALA A 23 -9.19 18.02 -18.97
CA ALA A 23 -8.49 17.68 -17.75
C ALA A 23 -7.78 16.35 -18.01
N GLU A 24 -6.44 16.36 -17.93
CA GLU A 24 -5.68 15.12 -18.01
C GLU A 24 -6.21 14.16 -16.94
N PRO A 25 -6.46 12.89 -17.28
CA PRO A 25 -6.91 11.92 -16.30
C PRO A 25 -5.90 11.88 -15.16
N GLN A 26 -6.38 12.04 -13.93
CA GLN A 26 -5.52 11.96 -12.76
C GLN A 26 -4.78 10.61 -12.77
N GLN A 27 -3.53 10.61 -12.33
CA GLN A 27 -2.72 9.40 -12.23
C GLN A 27 -2.65 8.99 -10.77
N ARG A 28 -2.96 7.72 -10.48
CA ARG A 28 -2.70 7.10 -9.19
C ARG A 28 -1.37 6.35 -9.27
N THR A 29 -0.38 6.83 -8.53
CA THR A 29 0.93 6.18 -8.42
C THR A 29 0.82 4.88 -7.64
N LEU A 30 1.28 3.76 -8.21
CA LEU A 30 1.43 2.50 -7.51
C LEU A 30 2.61 2.54 -6.55
N THR A 31 2.53 1.76 -5.48
CA THR A 31 3.53 1.72 -4.42
C THR A 31 4.93 1.42 -4.96
N GLY A 32 5.90 2.25 -4.58
CA GLY A 32 7.30 2.10 -4.96
C GLY A 32 8.25 1.95 -3.78
N PRO A 33 9.57 1.84 -4.03
CA PRO A 33 10.54 1.83 -2.96
C PRO A 33 10.43 3.10 -2.10
N PRO A 34 10.67 3.01 -0.79
CA PRO A 34 10.62 4.18 0.08
C PRO A 34 11.71 5.18 -0.34
N SER A 35 11.29 6.32 -0.87
CA SER A 35 12.19 7.39 -1.35
C SER A 35 11.96 8.74 -0.66
N HIS A 36 10.91 8.86 0.14
CA HIS A 36 10.49 10.06 0.86
C HIS A 36 9.96 9.68 2.25
N TYR A 37 9.96 10.65 3.17
CA TYR A 37 9.56 10.47 4.57
C TYR A 37 10.27 9.26 5.23
N LEU A 38 11.60 9.23 5.07
CA LEU A 38 12.42 8.18 5.65
C LEU A 38 12.52 8.36 7.16
N SER A 39 12.58 7.24 7.87
CA SER A 39 12.62 7.20 9.33
C SER A 39 14.03 6.94 9.85
N THR A 40 14.39 7.58 10.95
CA THR A 40 15.65 7.43 11.67
C THR A 40 15.45 6.55 12.91
N GLN A 41 16.22 5.46 13.00
CA GLN A 41 16.21 4.60 14.18
C GLN A 41 16.76 5.36 15.40
N GLY A 42 16.05 5.28 16.52
CA GLY A 42 16.32 6.03 17.76
C GLY A 42 15.57 7.36 17.84
N GLU A 43 15.06 7.88 16.72
CA GLU A 43 14.27 9.12 16.67
C GLU A 43 12.80 8.81 16.44
N ASP A 44 12.50 8.15 15.32
CA ASP A 44 11.14 7.83 14.86
C ASP A 44 10.66 6.44 15.29
N PHE A 45 11.60 5.49 15.40
CA PHE A 45 11.33 4.12 15.83
C PHE A 45 12.53 3.54 16.56
N ARG A 46 12.31 2.53 17.40
CA ARG A 46 13.39 1.69 17.93
C ARG A 46 13.13 0.22 17.66
N LEU A 47 14.22 -0.55 17.62
CA LEU A 47 14.20 -1.99 17.39
C LEU A 47 14.52 -2.71 18.69
N VAL A 48 13.63 -3.60 19.10
CA VAL A 48 13.79 -4.38 20.33
C VAL A 48 13.64 -5.87 20.00
N PRO A 49 14.46 -6.79 20.56
CA PRO A 49 14.26 -8.22 20.33
C PRO A 49 12.84 -8.67 20.68
N ALA A 50 12.26 -9.53 19.84
CA ALA A 50 10.96 -10.16 20.09
C ALA A 50 11.12 -11.66 20.31
N HIS A 51 10.27 -12.25 21.15
CA HIS A 51 10.28 -13.70 21.42
C HIS A 51 8.94 -14.35 21.00
N PRO A 52 8.71 -14.54 19.68
CA PRO A 52 7.46 -15.09 19.15
C PRO A 52 7.18 -16.49 19.68
N ARG A 53 5.89 -16.79 19.81
CA ARG A 53 5.39 -18.12 20.16
C ARG A 53 4.44 -18.62 19.08
N ASP A 54 4.36 -19.94 18.91
CA ASP A 54 3.34 -20.56 18.06
C ASP A 54 1.96 -20.60 18.75
N GLY A 55 0.93 -21.06 18.05
CA GLY A 55 -0.42 -21.20 18.58
C GLY A 55 -0.55 -22.16 19.78
N ALA A 56 0.47 -22.98 20.05
CA ALA A 56 0.56 -23.84 21.23
C ALA A 56 1.39 -23.19 22.37
N GLY A 57 1.79 -21.93 22.22
CA GLY A 57 2.58 -21.17 23.18
C GLY A 57 4.07 -21.53 23.19
N ARG A 58 4.56 -22.33 22.24
CA ARG A 58 5.97 -22.75 22.19
C ARG A 58 6.83 -21.67 21.54
N PRO A 59 8.04 -21.39 22.05
CA PRO A 59 8.93 -20.41 21.45
C PRO A 59 9.32 -20.76 20.00
N ILE A 60 9.31 -19.76 19.12
CA ILE A 60 9.80 -19.88 17.74
C ILE A 60 11.24 -19.35 17.70
N THR A 61 12.21 -20.24 17.65
CA THR A 61 13.65 -19.89 17.72
C THR A 61 14.37 -19.85 16.37
N ARG A 62 13.75 -20.40 15.32
CA ARG A 62 14.37 -20.50 13.98
C ARG A 62 14.18 -19.26 13.11
N LEU A 63 13.31 -18.34 13.52
CA LEU A 63 13.04 -17.08 12.85
C LEU A 63 13.51 -15.94 13.76
N PRO A 64 14.55 -15.17 13.37
CA PRO A 64 14.89 -13.94 14.06
C PRO A 64 13.66 -13.04 14.09
N ALA A 65 13.41 -12.42 15.23
CA ALA A 65 12.22 -11.60 15.44
C ALA A 65 12.57 -10.31 16.17
N THR A 66 12.01 -9.20 15.70
CA THR A 66 12.25 -7.86 16.21
C THR A 66 10.92 -7.13 16.36
N ARG A 67 10.73 -6.36 17.42
CA ARG A 67 9.65 -5.38 17.54
C ARG A 67 10.10 -4.04 16.99
N ILE A 68 9.23 -3.40 16.22
CA ILE A 68 9.31 -1.99 15.88
C ILE A 68 8.45 -1.28 16.91
N GLU A 69 9.09 -0.54 17.80
CA GLU A 69 8.40 0.29 18.79
C GLU A 69 8.46 1.74 18.30
N LEU A 70 7.30 2.38 18.26
CA LEU A 70 7.12 3.79 17.89
C LEU A 70 6.94 4.63 19.14
N LYS A 71 6.94 5.95 18.98
CA LYS A 71 6.52 6.86 20.04
C LYS A 71 5.01 7.06 20.00
N ASP A 72 4.38 7.14 21.17
CA ASP A 72 3.00 7.57 21.32
C ASP A 72 2.84 9.10 21.18
N GLU A 73 1.62 9.61 21.38
CA GLU A 73 1.30 11.04 21.25
C GLU A 73 2.02 11.89 22.31
N GLU A 74 2.39 11.28 23.44
CA GLU A 74 3.17 11.88 24.52
C GLU A 74 4.68 11.85 24.25
N GLY A 75 5.12 11.17 23.18
CA GLY A 75 6.52 11.05 22.78
C GLY A 75 7.28 9.93 23.51
N GLU A 76 6.58 9.09 24.26
CA GLU A 76 7.12 7.95 24.97
C GLU A 76 7.14 6.71 24.06
N TRP A 77 8.15 5.87 24.24
CA TRP A 77 8.24 4.64 23.46
C TRP A 77 7.16 3.65 23.87
N GLU A 78 6.51 3.03 22.88
CA GLU A 78 5.66 1.87 23.09
C GLU A 78 6.39 0.81 23.94
N GLN A 79 5.69 0.28 24.96
CA GLN A 79 6.23 -0.75 25.87
C GLN A 79 5.49 -2.07 25.70
N VAL A 80 5.57 -2.65 24.50
CA VAL A 80 4.97 -3.95 24.23
C VAL A 80 5.79 -5.06 24.89
N ARG A 81 5.19 -5.81 25.81
CA ARG A 81 5.85 -6.97 26.43
C ARG A 81 5.67 -8.20 25.56
N ASP A 82 6.64 -9.10 25.54
CA ASP A 82 6.54 -10.36 24.77
C ASP A 82 5.34 -11.24 25.17
N ALA A 83 4.81 -11.07 26.38
CA ALA A 83 3.60 -11.78 26.83
C ALA A 83 2.32 -11.24 26.18
N ASP A 84 2.33 -10.00 25.70
CA ASP A 84 1.18 -9.32 25.10
C ASP A 84 1.17 -9.47 23.56
N ILE A 85 2.26 -9.99 22.97
CA ILE A 85 2.35 -10.22 21.53
C ILE A 85 1.53 -11.45 21.16
N PRO A 86 0.60 -11.34 20.18
CA PRO A 86 -0.16 -12.49 19.69
C PRO A 86 0.74 -13.61 19.16
N PRO A 87 0.31 -14.89 19.24
CA PRO A 87 1.04 -15.98 18.62
C PRO A 87 1.26 -15.77 17.12
N PHE A 88 2.43 -16.15 16.63
CA PHE A 88 2.70 -16.21 15.19
C PHE A 88 2.13 -17.52 14.63
N ALA A 89 1.13 -17.40 13.76
CA ALA A 89 0.40 -18.54 13.17
C ALA A 89 0.38 -18.52 11.64
N LEU A 90 1.18 -17.66 10.99
CA LEU A 90 1.16 -17.56 9.52
C LEU A 90 1.86 -18.77 8.88
N PRO A 91 1.25 -19.38 7.85
CA PRO A 91 1.88 -20.48 7.12
C PRO A 91 3.08 -19.94 6.32
N LEU A 92 4.26 -20.50 6.57
CA LEU A 92 5.48 -20.23 5.82
C LEU A 92 5.99 -21.51 5.16
N ALA A 93 6.30 -21.44 3.86
CA ALA A 93 6.95 -22.53 3.16
C ALA A 93 8.35 -22.79 3.74
N ASP A 94 8.69 -24.06 3.96
CA ASP A 94 9.92 -24.45 4.67
C ASP A 94 11.18 -24.10 3.86
N GLU A 95 11.08 -24.07 2.53
CA GLU A 95 12.17 -23.75 1.62
C GLU A 95 12.62 -22.29 1.73
N VAL A 96 11.69 -21.36 2.00
CA VAL A 96 11.99 -19.93 2.13
C VAL A 96 12.19 -19.49 3.57
N ARG A 97 11.73 -20.28 4.55
CA ARG A 97 11.81 -19.96 5.98
C ARG A 97 13.22 -19.50 6.44
N PRO A 98 14.35 -20.11 6.01
CA PRO A 98 15.68 -19.64 6.38
C PRO A 98 16.03 -18.24 5.87
N GLN A 99 15.34 -17.78 4.81
CA GLN A 99 15.53 -16.47 4.19
C GLN A 99 14.66 -15.37 4.81
N LEU A 100 13.89 -15.69 5.85
CA LEU A 100 12.93 -14.79 6.47
C LEU A 100 13.37 -14.40 7.89
N GLN A 101 12.78 -13.31 8.35
CA GLN A 101 12.75 -12.80 9.72
C GLN A 101 11.36 -12.21 9.99
N LEU A 102 11.04 -12.01 11.26
CA LEU A 102 9.78 -11.44 11.70
C LEU A 102 9.99 -10.03 12.24
N PHE A 103 9.06 -9.15 11.91
CA PHE A 103 8.87 -7.90 12.61
C PHE A 103 7.50 -7.87 13.26
N TYR A 104 7.39 -7.32 14.46
CA TYR A 104 6.11 -7.03 15.10
C TYR A 104 5.99 -5.52 15.29
N ALA A 105 4.83 -4.95 14.98
CA ALA A 105 4.47 -3.60 15.39
C ALA A 105 3.04 -3.61 15.91
N SER A 106 2.74 -2.85 16.96
CA SER A 106 1.39 -2.83 17.57
C SER A 106 0.30 -2.51 16.53
N ALA A 107 0.60 -1.59 15.61
CA ALA A 107 -0.32 -1.14 14.57
C ALA A 107 -0.62 -2.16 13.46
N THR A 108 0.27 -3.14 13.20
CA THR A 108 0.12 -4.08 12.07
C THR A 108 0.22 -5.55 12.44
N GLY A 109 0.63 -5.87 13.67
CA GLY A 109 0.91 -7.23 14.10
C GLY A 109 2.19 -7.80 13.49
N TRP A 110 2.18 -9.11 13.21
CA TRP A 110 3.34 -9.81 12.65
C TRP A 110 3.49 -9.55 11.15
N MET A 111 4.66 -9.06 10.78
CA MET A 111 5.12 -8.89 9.41
C MET A 111 6.24 -9.90 9.11
N VAL A 112 6.11 -10.60 7.99
CA VAL A 112 7.14 -11.50 7.49
C VAL A 112 8.01 -10.73 6.51
N VAL A 113 9.31 -10.65 6.77
CA VAL A 113 10.25 -9.81 6.01
C VAL A 113 11.44 -10.65 5.57
N PRO A 114 12.03 -10.41 4.38
CA PRO A 114 13.30 -11.03 4.01
C PRO A 114 14.40 -10.74 5.04
N ARG A 115 15.21 -11.76 5.34
CA ARG A 115 16.29 -11.69 6.30
C ARG A 115 17.32 -10.63 5.90
N GLY A 116 17.78 -9.87 6.89
CA GLY A 116 18.77 -8.80 6.72
C GLY A 116 18.19 -7.49 6.21
N TRP A 117 16.94 -7.46 5.74
CA TRP A 117 16.29 -6.21 5.36
C TRP A 117 15.98 -5.38 6.60
N LYS A 118 16.13 -4.06 6.47
CA LYS A 118 15.95 -3.13 7.58
C LYS A 118 14.82 -2.14 7.31
N PRO A 119 14.08 -1.68 8.34
CA PRO A 119 13.13 -0.61 8.18
C PRO A 119 13.81 0.65 7.61
N ARG A 120 13.14 1.32 6.68
CA ARG A 120 13.54 2.61 6.10
C ARG A 120 12.45 3.66 6.23
N ARG A 121 11.20 3.22 6.38
CA ARG A 121 10.05 4.06 6.69
C ARG A 121 9.18 3.33 7.70
N THR A 122 8.87 3.99 8.80
CA THR A 122 8.04 3.49 9.90
C THR A 122 7.14 4.63 10.33
N ALA A 123 5.91 4.66 9.82
CA ALA A 123 4.99 5.77 10.06
C ALA A 123 3.63 5.22 10.48
N VAL A 124 3.09 5.80 11.56
CA VAL A 124 1.70 5.62 12.00
C VAL A 124 1.12 7.02 12.19
N GLY A 125 0.08 7.34 11.43
CA GLY A 125 -0.66 8.59 11.57
C GLY A 125 -1.70 8.50 12.68
N VAL A 126 -2.26 9.65 13.06
CA VAL A 126 -3.29 9.77 14.12
C VAL A 126 -4.50 8.86 13.85
N ASP A 127 -4.89 8.70 12.59
CA ASP A 127 -6.00 7.82 12.19
C ASP A 127 -5.61 6.32 12.11
N GLY A 128 -4.46 5.94 12.67
CA GLY A 128 -3.92 4.57 12.59
C GLY A 128 -3.36 4.21 11.21
N ASN A 129 -3.34 5.15 10.26
CA ASN A 129 -2.76 4.96 8.93
C ASN A 129 -1.28 4.56 9.06
N THR A 130 -0.95 3.35 8.63
CA THR A 130 0.35 2.75 8.90
C THR A 130 1.09 2.42 7.63
N ILE A 131 2.37 2.78 7.57
CA ILE A 131 3.30 2.41 6.51
C ILE A 131 4.59 1.90 7.14
N PHE A 132 4.93 0.64 6.87
CA PHE A 132 6.24 0.05 7.18
C PHE A 132 6.92 -0.40 5.90
N SER A 133 8.04 0.23 5.56
CA SER A 133 8.83 -0.15 4.40
C SER A 133 10.22 -0.62 4.80
N PHE A 134 10.65 -1.71 4.18
CA PHE A 134 11.91 -2.39 4.41
C PHE A 134 12.75 -2.39 3.13
N VAL A 135 14.06 -2.28 3.28
CA VAL A 135 15.00 -2.28 2.15
C VAL A 135 16.10 -3.32 2.37
N ALA A 136 16.52 -3.95 1.28
CA ALA A 136 17.62 -4.89 1.27
C ALA A 136 18.95 -4.27 1.76
N PRO A 137 19.89 -5.09 2.28
CA PRO A 137 21.20 -4.61 2.70
C PRO A 137 21.93 -3.78 1.63
N ASP A 138 21.80 -4.19 0.36
CA ASP A 138 22.45 -3.54 -0.79
C ASP A 138 21.60 -2.41 -1.40
N GLY A 139 20.56 -1.96 -0.71
CA GLY A 139 19.69 -0.85 -1.11
C GLY A 139 18.44 -1.27 -1.88
N ALA A 140 17.57 -0.29 -2.17
CA ALA A 140 16.23 -0.53 -2.73
C ALA A 140 16.26 -1.12 -4.15
N ALA A 141 17.32 -0.86 -4.91
CA ALA A 141 17.54 -1.47 -6.22
C ALA A 141 17.80 -2.99 -6.13
N ALA A 142 18.31 -3.49 -5.00
CA ALA A 142 18.48 -4.92 -4.75
C ALA A 142 17.21 -5.57 -4.15
N GLY A 143 16.35 -4.77 -3.53
CA GLY A 143 15.01 -5.18 -3.12
C GLY A 143 14.41 -4.29 -2.04
N TRP A 144 13.08 -4.26 -2.01
CA TRP A 144 12.31 -3.54 -1.01
C TRP A 144 10.92 -4.17 -0.81
N MET A 145 10.30 -3.86 0.31
CA MET A 145 8.95 -4.30 0.67
C MET A 145 8.25 -3.16 1.37
N SER A 146 6.97 -2.96 1.11
CA SER A 146 6.13 -2.01 1.84
C SER A 146 4.85 -2.68 2.31
N TRP A 147 4.52 -2.45 3.57
CA TRP A 147 3.26 -2.77 4.20
C TRP A 147 2.48 -1.49 4.43
N THR A 148 1.24 -1.44 3.96
CA THR A 148 0.35 -0.29 4.10
C THR A 148 -0.96 -0.73 4.73
N LEU A 149 -1.49 0.06 5.66
CA LEU A 149 -2.80 -0.12 6.28
C LEU A 149 -3.47 1.25 6.47
N TYR A 150 -4.71 1.39 6.00
CA TYR A 150 -5.58 2.54 6.26
C TYR A 150 -6.85 2.01 6.92
N PRO A 151 -6.98 2.13 8.26
CA PRO A 151 -8.06 1.49 8.99
C PRO A 151 -9.28 2.39 9.27
N ALA A 152 -9.17 3.72 9.09
CA ALA A 152 -10.24 4.64 9.50
C ALA A 152 -10.46 5.84 8.56
N CYS A 153 -9.39 6.42 7.98
CA CYS A 153 -9.52 7.56 7.08
C CYS A 153 -10.21 7.16 5.75
N LEU A 154 -11.53 7.34 5.63
CA LEU A 154 -12.30 6.94 4.44
C LEU A 154 -11.77 7.54 3.14
N GLY A 155 -11.36 8.81 3.16
CA GLY A 155 -10.71 9.46 2.02
C GLY A 155 -9.44 8.72 1.61
N CYS A 156 -8.55 8.44 2.57
CA CYS A 156 -7.31 7.70 2.35
C CYS A 156 -7.58 6.26 1.86
N ILE A 157 -8.62 5.60 2.40
CA ILE A 157 -9.03 4.24 2.00
C ILE A 157 -9.45 4.23 0.53
N TYR A 158 -10.35 5.13 0.12
CA TYR A 158 -10.85 5.17 -1.26
C TYR A 158 -9.80 5.68 -2.24
N GLU A 159 -8.96 6.64 -1.84
CA GLU A 159 -7.82 7.11 -2.63
C GLU A 159 -6.79 6.00 -2.86
N ALA A 160 -6.58 5.13 -1.86
CA ALA A 160 -5.72 3.97 -2.01
C ALA A 160 -6.36 2.86 -2.85
N ALA A 161 -7.69 2.73 -2.83
CA ALA A 161 -8.41 1.67 -3.53
C ALA A 161 -8.80 2.00 -4.99
N GLN A 162 -8.91 3.28 -5.36
CA GLN A 162 -9.34 3.70 -6.71
C GLN A 162 -8.43 3.16 -7.82
N GLY A 163 -9.02 2.83 -8.98
CA GLY A 163 -8.34 2.15 -10.08
C GLY A 163 -8.02 0.66 -9.82
N LEU A 164 -7.85 0.24 -8.56
CA LEU A 164 -7.70 -1.16 -8.18
C LEU A 164 -9.03 -1.85 -7.96
N PHE A 165 -9.98 -1.19 -7.27
CA PHE A 165 -11.27 -1.77 -6.90
C PHE A 165 -12.44 -1.00 -7.55
N PRO A 166 -13.42 -1.69 -8.16
CA PRO A 166 -14.53 -1.02 -8.83
C PRO A 166 -15.36 -0.26 -7.79
N GLY A 167 -15.76 0.96 -8.12
CA GLY A 167 -16.59 1.79 -7.25
C GLY A 167 -15.82 2.57 -6.18
N ALA A 168 -14.55 2.26 -5.91
CA ALA A 168 -13.75 3.02 -4.94
C ALA A 168 -13.59 4.50 -5.35
N HIS A 169 -13.34 4.78 -6.63
CA HIS A 169 -13.26 6.16 -7.12
C HIS A 169 -14.59 6.90 -6.96
N LYS A 170 -15.71 6.25 -7.32
CA LYS A 170 -17.05 6.83 -7.16
C LYS A 170 -17.34 7.15 -5.68
N ALA A 171 -16.96 6.25 -4.76
CA ALA A 171 -17.12 6.48 -3.33
C ALA A 171 -16.24 7.64 -2.83
N LEU A 172 -15.03 7.80 -3.37
CA LEU A 172 -14.17 8.97 -3.08
C LEU A 172 -14.82 10.27 -3.57
N ASP A 173 -15.30 10.31 -4.81
CA ASP A 173 -15.96 11.47 -5.38
C ASP A 173 -17.23 11.86 -4.60
N GLU A 174 -18.04 10.87 -4.20
CA GLU A 174 -19.20 11.10 -3.35
C GLU A 174 -18.81 11.66 -1.98
N LEU A 175 -17.72 11.16 -1.37
CA LEU A 175 -17.21 11.65 -0.10
C LEU A 175 -16.67 13.09 -0.19
N MET A 176 -16.02 13.43 -1.31
CA MET A 176 -15.39 14.73 -1.53
C MET A 176 -16.32 15.76 -2.19
N GLU A 177 -17.56 15.37 -2.51
CA GLU A 177 -18.51 16.17 -3.28
C GLU A 177 -17.95 16.62 -4.65
N THR A 178 -17.14 15.76 -5.27
CA THR A 178 -16.50 15.99 -6.57
C THR A 178 -17.06 15.08 -7.66
N ARG A 179 -16.70 15.40 -8.91
CA ARG A 179 -16.95 14.54 -10.09
C ARG A 179 -15.72 14.59 -10.98
N THR A 180 -14.78 13.71 -10.73
CA THR A 180 -13.52 13.65 -11.46
C THR A 180 -13.49 12.42 -12.37
N PRO A 181 -12.65 12.41 -13.42
CA PRO A 181 -12.41 11.19 -14.18
C PRO A 181 -11.69 10.14 -13.32
N GLU A 182 -12.07 8.86 -13.47
CA GLU A 182 -11.40 7.76 -12.77
C GLU A 182 -9.91 7.75 -13.11
N PRO A 183 -9.01 7.67 -12.11
CA PRO A 183 -7.59 7.79 -12.37
C PRO A 183 -7.04 6.55 -13.09
N SER A 184 -6.05 6.78 -13.93
CA SER A 184 -5.24 5.70 -14.48
C SER A 184 -4.17 5.27 -13.47
N LEU A 185 -3.83 3.99 -13.45
CA LEU A 185 -2.75 3.47 -12.60
C LEU A 185 -1.40 3.74 -13.24
N GLU A 186 -0.47 4.31 -12.48
CA GLU A 186 0.89 4.63 -12.94
C GLU A 186 1.95 4.00 -12.02
N PRO A 187 2.85 3.14 -12.52
CA PRO A 187 2.85 2.58 -13.86
C PRO A 187 1.60 1.73 -14.10
N ARG A 188 1.22 1.58 -15.37
CA ARG A 188 0.20 0.61 -15.75
C ARG A 188 0.65 -0.79 -15.30
N PRO A 189 -0.18 -1.56 -14.56
CA PRO A 189 0.17 -2.92 -14.19
C PRO A 189 0.36 -3.82 -15.41
N ASP A 190 1.40 -4.65 -15.37
CA ASP A 190 1.57 -5.78 -16.31
C ASP A 190 0.43 -6.79 -16.11
N THR A 191 0.02 -6.98 -14.84
CA THR A 191 -1.11 -7.82 -14.46
C THR A 191 -1.90 -7.17 -13.32
N LEU A 192 -3.23 -7.29 -13.39
CA LEU A 192 -4.16 -6.96 -12.31
C LEU A 192 -5.23 -8.06 -12.28
N GLU A 193 -5.20 -8.88 -11.25
CA GLU A 193 -6.05 -10.04 -11.08
C GLU A 193 -6.93 -9.84 -9.85
N ARG A 194 -8.24 -9.97 -10.02
CA ARG A 194 -9.20 -9.97 -8.90
C ARG A 194 -9.33 -11.39 -8.40
N LEU A 195 -8.86 -11.65 -7.19
CA LEU A 195 -8.97 -12.97 -6.56
C LEU A 195 -10.37 -13.17 -5.98
N ASP A 196 -10.94 -12.10 -5.44
CA ASP A 196 -12.32 -12.02 -4.97
C ASP A 196 -12.79 -10.54 -4.99
N ARG A 197 -13.91 -10.22 -4.33
CA ARG A 197 -14.46 -8.86 -4.31
C ARG A 197 -13.64 -7.86 -3.48
N CYS A 198 -12.89 -8.35 -2.48
CA CYS A 198 -12.08 -7.54 -1.56
C CYS A 198 -10.57 -7.68 -1.82
N THR A 199 -10.11 -8.67 -2.60
CA THR A 199 -8.68 -8.94 -2.80
C THR A 199 -8.27 -8.81 -4.27
N VAL A 200 -7.21 -8.05 -4.53
CA VAL A 200 -6.54 -8.01 -5.84
C VAL A 200 -5.06 -8.33 -5.72
N ARG A 201 -4.53 -8.94 -6.78
CA ARG A 201 -3.10 -9.17 -6.99
C ARG A 201 -2.66 -8.38 -8.21
N LEU A 202 -1.48 -7.78 -8.13
CA LEU A 202 -0.93 -7.00 -9.22
C LEU A 202 0.58 -7.24 -9.39
N ALA A 203 1.06 -7.08 -10.61
CA ALA A 203 2.49 -7.02 -10.92
C ALA A 203 2.76 -5.86 -11.86
N TYR A 204 3.86 -5.15 -11.64
CA TYR A 204 4.24 -3.96 -12.38
C TYR A 204 5.75 -3.70 -12.28
N ARG A 205 6.24 -2.75 -13.07
CA ARG A 205 7.64 -2.35 -13.11
C ARG A 205 7.78 -0.86 -12.87
N LEU A 206 8.71 -0.51 -12.00
CA LEU A 206 9.09 0.87 -11.72
C LEU A 206 10.49 1.16 -12.28
N PRO A 207 10.79 2.41 -12.67
CA PRO A 207 12.15 2.82 -12.99
C PRO A 207 13.10 2.55 -11.82
N ALA A 208 14.29 2.03 -12.11
CA ALA A 208 15.34 1.75 -11.12
C ALA A 208 14.89 0.84 -9.95
N SER A 209 13.92 -0.04 -10.18
CA SER A 209 13.42 -0.99 -9.20
C SER A 209 13.36 -2.41 -9.77
N PRO A 210 13.51 -3.46 -8.94
CA PRO A 210 13.15 -4.81 -9.35
C PRO A 210 11.66 -4.91 -9.74
N PRO A 211 11.25 -5.97 -10.47
CA PRO A 211 9.83 -6.26 -10.70
C PRO A 211 9.07 -6.31 -9.38
N VAL A 212 7.89 -5.67 -9.36
CA VAL A 212 7.04 -5.58 -8.17
C VAL A 212 5.91 -6.56 -8.30
N ARG A 213 5.65 -7.28 -7.20
CA ARG A 213 4.43 -8.05 -6.99
C ARG A 213 3.74 -7.51 -5.75
N ALA A 214 2.47 -7.20 -5.84
CA ALA A 214 1.70 -6.69 -4.73
C ALA A 214 0.35 -7.39 -4.59
N MET A 215 -0.20 -7.32 -3.40
CA MET A 215 -1.57 -7.73 -3.08
C MET A 215 -2.20 -6.64 -2.24
N ALA A 216 -3.39 -6.22 -2.63
CA ALA A 216 -4.18 -5.25 -1.89
C ALA A 216 -5.51 -5.90 -1.45
N VAL A 217 -5.96 -5.50 -0.27
CA VAL A 217 -7.26 -5.86 0.28
C VAL A 217 -8.01 -4.57 0.58
N PHE A 218 -9.23 -4.48 0.08
CA PHE A 218 -10.18 -3.42 0.36
C PHE A 218 -11.50 -4.05 0.77
N ASP A 219 -11.85 -3.89 2.03
CA ASP A 219 -13.06 -4.46 2.61
C ASP A 219 -13.98 -3.36 3.11
N GLN A 220 -15.27 -3.53 2.83
CA GLN A 220 -16.35 -2.61 3.20
C GLN A 220 -17.52 -3.36 3.85
N THR A 221 -17.32 -4.61 4.25
CA THR A 221 -18.38 -5.44 4.86
C THR A 221 -18.64 -5.13 6.33
N GLY A 222 -17.72 -4.41 6.97
CA GLY A 222 -17.85 -3.81 8.30
C GLY A 222 -17.23 -2.41 8.28
N ASP A 223 -16.45 -2.07 9.30
CA ASP A 223 -15.64 -0.85 9.29
C ASP A 223 -14.65 -0.90 8.11
N PRO A 224 -14.74 0.03 7.14
CA PRO A 224 -13.94 -0.07 5.93
C PRO A 224 -12.45 0.04 6.20
N PHE A 225 -11.65 -0.73 5.49
CA PHE A 225 -10.20 -0.60 5.51
C PHE A 225 -9.56 -0.90 4.16
N TYR A 226 -8.38 -0.34 3.96
CA TYR A 226 -7.47 -0.72 2.87
C TYR A 226 -6.17 -1.25 3.47
N ARG A 227 -5.60 -2.28 2.85
CA ARG A 227 -4.23 -2.73 3.16
C ARG A 227 -3.54 -3.26 1.94
N GLU A 228 -2.23 -3.17 1.94
CA GLU A 228 -1.41 -3.63 0.83
C GLU A 228 -0.07 -4.17 1.33
N LEU A 229 0.38 -5.25 0.69
CA LEU A 229 1.76 -5.67 0.70
C LEU A 229 2.31 -5.56 -0.73
N ALA A 230 3.34 -4.72 -0.92
CA ALA A 230 4.09 -4.61 -2.16
C ALA A 230 5.53 -5.09 -1.94
N VAL A 231 6.04 -5.92 -2.84
CA VAL A 231 7.38 -6.52 -2.75
C VAL A 231 8.10 -6.37 -4.09
N GLY A 232 9.20 -5.62 -4.10
CA GLY A 232 10.14 -5.54 -5.21
C GLY A 232 11.36 -6.44 -4.94
N VAL A 233 11.50 -7.52 -5.69
CA VAL A 233 12.68 -8.42 -5.63
C VAL A 233 13.12 -8.82 -7.03
N PRO A 234 14.40 -9.16 -7.24
CA PRO A 234 14.87 -9.69 -8.51
C PRO A 234 14.11 -10.96 -8.92
N GLU A 235 13.96 -11.21 -10.22
CA GLU A 235 13.22 -12.37 -10.75
C GLU A 235 13.78 -13.71 -10.22
N SER A 236 15.08 -13.78 -9.94
CA SER A 236 15.74 -14.93 -9.31
C SER A 236 15.23 -15.24 -7.90
N ARG A 237 14.49 -14.33 -7.26
CA ARG A 237 13.85 -14.47 -5.95
C ARG A 237 12.32 -14.44 -6.05
N SER A 238 11.72 -14.75 -7.20
CA SER A 238 10.27 -14.77 -7.39
C SER A 238 9.53 -15.69 -6.41
N ALA A 239 10.12 -16.84 -6.03
CA ALA A 239 9.58 -17.75 -5.01
C ALA A 239 9.46 -17.10 -3.62
N LEU A 240 10.37 -16.20 -3.27
CA LEU A 240 10.31 -15.44 -2.03
C LEU A 240 9.13 -14.46 -2.04
N ALA A 241 8.97 -13.68 -3.11
CA ALA A 241 7.84 -12.78 -3.25
C ALA A 241 6.50 -13.52 -3.23
N ALA A 242 6.41 -14.66 -3.92
CA ALA A 242 5.21 -15.50 -3.90
C ALA A 242 4.88 -15.98 -2.48
N SER A 243 5.89 -16.40 -1.71
CA SER A 243 5.69 -16.85 -0.33
C SER A 243 5.25 -15.73 0.62
N LEU A 244 5.80 -14.52 0.45
CA LEU A 244 5.39 -13.34 1.22
C LEU A 244 3.94 -12.96 0.92
N LEU A 245 3.55 -12.91 -0.35
CA LEU A 245 2.18 -12.61 -0.75
C LEU A 245 1.19 -13.71 -0.33
N ALA A 246 1.60 -15.00 -0.38
CA ALA A 246 0.76 -16.09 0.12
C ALA A 246 0.54 -15.99 1.64
N SER A 247 1.58 -15.63 2.40
CA SER A 247 1.47 -15.39 3.84
C SER A 247 0.51 -14.24 4.13
N PHE A 248 0.64 -13.13 3.39
CA PHE A 248 -0.26 -11.99 3.47
C PHE A 248 -1.71 -12.36 3.14
N GLN A 249 -1.93 -13.09 2.06
CA GLN A 249 -3.26 -13.56 1.66
C GLN A 249 -3.90 -14.46 2.73
N SER A 250 -3.12 -15.36 3.34
CA SER A 250 -3.62 -16.21 4.41
C SER A 250 -4.09 -15.39 5.61
N ALA A 251 -3.30 -14.39 5.99
CA ALA A 251 -3.54 -13.52 7.14
C ALA A 251 -4.73 -12.58 6.92
N HIS A 252 -4.81 -11.98 5.73
CA HIS A 252 -5.62 -10.77 5.50
C HIS A 252 -6.49 -10.82 4.25
N GLY A 253 -6.33 -11.81 3.38
CA GLY A 253 -7.08 -11.91 2.13
C GLY A 253 -8.52 -12.37 2.33
N GLY A 254 -9.42 -11.84 1.51
CA GLY A 254 -10.87 -12.04 1.57
C GLY A 254 -11.58 -10.91 2.31
N CYS A 255 -12.91 -10.99 2.36
CA CYS A 255 -13.74 -10.04 3.10
C CYS A 255 -14.07 -10.58 4.50
N GLY A 256 -14.36 -9.68 5.42
CA GLY A 256 -14.70 -9.94 6.82
C GLY A 256 -13.52 -10.38 7.67
N LYS A 257 -12.28 -10.25 7.17
CA LYS A 257 -11.07 -10.59 7.94
C LYS A 257 -10.46 -9.31 8.52
N PRO A 258 -10.14 -9.30 9.82
CA PRO A 258 -9.47 -8.17 10.46
C PRO A 258 -8.04 -7.96 9.94
#